data_AF-A0A954W7R4-F1
#
_entry.id   AF-A0A954W7R4-F1
#
_cell.length_a   1.000
_cell.length_b   1.000
_cell.length_c   1.000
_cell.angle_alpha   90.00
_cell.angle_beta   90.00
_cell.angle_gamma   90.00
#
_symmetry.space_group_name_H-M   'P 1'
#
loop_
_entity.id
_entity.type
_entity.pdbx_description
1 polymer ?
#
loop_
_entity_poly.entity_id
_entity_poly.type
_entity_poly.pdbx_seq_one_letter_code
_entity_poly.pdbx_strand_id
1 'polypeptide(L)'
;MPRAFLLGAVLWTTVASFGLAADTELPEGGIRLGDKQGQRWLIGLRVQAKGPCFGVFATVPLPTDWAEQHVEIVNEETSPHVGSIEFREVDGGVKQMVVLMPRINAGEEAKALLTVAVT
;
A
#
# COMPACT_ATOMS: atom_id res chain seq x y z
N MET A 1 52.72 66.11 -14.49
CA MET A 1 53.05 66.54 -13.10
C MET A 1 51.78 66.40 -12.25
N PRO A 2 51.86 65.99 -10.97
CA PRO A 2 51.61 64.59 -10.55
C PRO A 2 50.56 64.43 -9.43
N ARG A 3 50.37 63.17 -8.98
CA ARG A 3 49.78 62.68 -7.69
C ARG A 3 48.23 62.54 -7.70
N ALA A 4 47.60 61.53 -7.11
CA ALA A 4 48.01 60.54 -6.12
C ALA A 4 47.17 59.25 -6.22
N PHE A 5 47.77 58.15 -5.80
CA PHE A 5 47.16 56.88 -5.36
C PHE A 5 46.05 57.11 -4.33
N LEU A 6 45.03 56.25 -4.35
CA LEU A 6 44.52 55.56 -3.14
C LEU A 6 43.58 54.40 -3.55
N LEU A 7 44.06 53.17 -3.32
CA LEU A 7 43.27 51.94 -3.37
C LEU A 7 42.18 52.00 -2.30
N GLY A 8 40.91 51.92 -2.70
CA GLY A 8 39.79 51.65 -1.81
C GLY A 8 39.52 50.15 -1.77
N ALA A 9 39.96 49.47 -0.70
CA ALA A 9 39.63 48.08 -0.45
C ALA A 9 38.18 47.97 0.05
N VAL A 10 37.30 47.34 -0.73
CA VAL A 10 35.91 47.04 -0.33
C VAL A 10 35.91 45.71 0.41
N LEU A 11 35.77 45.77 1.74
CA LEU A 11 35.70 44.60 2.61
C LEU A 11 34.25 44.09 2.65
N TRP A 12 33.96 43.02 1.90
CA TRP A 12 32.67 42.31 1.97
C TRP A 12 32.62 41.51 3.27
N THR A 13 31.79 41.93 4.22
CA THR A 13 31.51 41.15 5.43
C THR A 13 30.45 40.11 5.10
N THR A 14 30.85 38.85 4.94
CA THR A 14 29.92 37.73 4.86
C THR A 14 29.44 37.38 6.27
N VAL A 15 28.16 37.61 6.57
CA VAL A 15 27.52 37.05 7.76
C VAL A 15 27.26 35.57 7.47
N ALA A 16 28.05 34.69 8.07
CA ALA A 16 27.76 33.26 8.09
C ALA A 16 26.69 32.99 9.16
N SER A 17 25.47 32.69 8.72
CA SER A 17 24.41 32.18 9.59
C SER A 17 24.80 30.78 10.07
N PHE A 18 25.31 30.67 11.30
CA PHE A 18 25.41 29.39 12.00
C PHE A 18 24.01 28.97 12.44
N GLY A 19 23.34 28.17 11.61
CA GLY A 19 22.14 27.44 12.03
C GLY A 19 22.55 26.39 13.06
N LEU A 20 22.08 26.54 14.30
CA LEU A 20 22.20 25.51 15.33
C LEU A 20 21.18 24.41 14.99
N ALA A 21 21.59 23.46 14.13
CA ALA A 21 20.89 22.20 14.04
C ALA A 21 21.12 21.47 15.37
N ALA A 22 20.07 21.36 16.19
CA ALA A 22 20.10 20.49 17.35
C ALA A 22 20.02 19.04 16.84
N ASP A 23 21.17 18.48 16.45
CA ASP A 23 21.32 17.04 16.27
C ASP A 23 21.12 16.40 17.64
N THR A 24 19.88 15.97 17.89
CA THR A 24 19.60 15.10 19.04
C THR A 24 20.17 13.75 18.66
N GLU A 25 21.42 13.49 19.06
CA GLU A 25 22.02 12.16 18.96
C GLU A 25 21.14 11.18 19.75
N LEU A 26 20.40 10.34 19.01
CA LEU A 26 19.61 9.27 19.59
C LEU A 26 20.58 8.32 20.33
N PRO A 27 20.29 7.91 21.58
CA PRO A 27 21.19 7.07 22.34
C PRO A 27 21.56 5.80 21.57
N GLU A 28 22.85 5.53 21.42
CA GLU A 28 23.36 4.30 20.82
C GLU A 28 22.88 3.11 21.66
N GLY A 29 21.93 2.35 21.11
CA GLY A 29 21.31 1.20 21.78
C GLY A 29 19.79 1.28 21.97
N GLY A 30 19.11 2.33 21.50
CA GLY A 30 17.64 2.38 21.46
C GLY A 30 17.01 1.37 20.49
N ILE A 31 15.74 1.00 20.72
CA ILE A 31 14.96 0.16 19.79
C ILE A 31 14.82 0.91 18.46
N ARG A 32 15.36 0.35 17.38
CA ARG A 32 15.19 0.86 16.02
C ARG A 32 14.06 0.09 15.33
N LEU A 33 13.12 0.80 14.71
CA LEU A 33 12.15 0.19 13.82
C LEU A 33 12.91 -0.37 12.61
N GLY A 34 12.63 -1.62 12.25
CA GLY A 34 13.19 -2.22 11.04
C GLY A 34 12.64 -1.57 9.76
N ASP A 35 13.24 -1.92 8.63
CA ASP A 35 12.77 -1.42 7.33
C ASP A 35 11.33 -1.85 7.05
N LYS A 36 10.54 -0.94 6.47
CA LYS A 36 9.17 -1.21 6.03
C LYS A 36 9.19 -2.25 4.91
N GLN A 37 8.78 -3.49 5.23
CA GLN A 37 8.75 -4.58 4.25
C GLN A 37 7.37 -4.69 3.60
N GLY A 38 7.31 -4.41 2.30
CA GLY A 38 6.10 -4.64 1.51
C GLY A 38 5.81 -6.14 1.36
N GLN A 39 4.57 -6.53 1.55
CA GLN A 39 4.10 -7.91 1.40
C GLN A 39 3.12 -8.02 0.23
N ARG A 40 3.08 -9.19 -0.42
CA ARG A 40 2.09 -9.52 -1.45
C ARG A 40 1.29 -10.73 -1.02
N TRP A 41 -0.02 -10.57 -0.87
CA TRP A 41 -0.93 -11.61 -0.41
C TRP A 41 -1.85 -12.03 -1.54
N LEU A 42 -2.05 -13.34 -1.71
CA LEU A 42 -3.10 -13.87 -2.57
C LEU A 42 -4.33 -14.17 -1.71
N ILE A 43 -5.43 -13.46 -1.94
CA ILE A 43 -6.64 -13.49 -1.12
C ILE A 43 -7.85 -13.76 -2.01
N GLY A 44 -8.79 -14.59 -1.57
CA GLY A 44 -10.00 -14.86 -2.32
C GLY A 44 -10.53 -16.25 -2.05
N LEU A 45 -11.17 -16.84 -3.05
CA LEU A 45 -11.76 -18.17 -2.94
C LEU A 45 -11.64 -18.99 -4.22
N ARG A 46 -11.56 -20.31 -4.03
CA ARG A 46 -11.74 -21.35 -5.06
C ARG A 46 -12.83 -22.30 -4.61
N VAL A 47 -13.78 -22.56 -5.49
CA VAL A 47 -14.90 -23.49 -5.26
C VAL A 47 -14.79 -24.62 -6.25
N GLN A 48 -14.48 -25.82 -5.76
CA GLN A 48 -14.50 -27.05 -6.54
C GLN A 48 -15.87 -27.73 -6.42
N ALA A 49 -16.64 -27.74 -7.50
CA ALA A 49 -17.96 -28.35 -7.52
C ALA A 49 -17.86 -29.88 -7.63
N LYS A 50 -18.41 -30.62 -6.64
CA LYS A 50 -18.55 -32.09 -6.72
C LYS A 50 -19.83 -32.52 -7.45
N GLY A 51 -20.86 -31.68 -7.42
CA GLY A 51 -22.08 -31.76 -8.22
C GLY A 51 -22.43 -30.35 -8.72
N PRO A 52 -23.47 -30.17 -9.54
CA PRO A 52 -23.83 -28.84 -10.05
C PRO A 52 -24.22 -27.92 -8.89
N CYS A 53 -23.61 -26.73 -8.83
CA CYS A 53 -23.89 -25.69 -7.85
C CYS A 53 -24.57 -24.50 -8.52
N PHE A 54 -25.53 -23.90 -7.83
CA PHE A 54 -26.29 -22.74 -8.31
C PHE A 54 -26.32 -21.65 -7.25
N GLY A 55 -26.22 -20.39 -7.68
CA GLY A 55 -26.35 -19.24 -6.79
C GLY A 55 -25.34 -19.21 -5.64
N VAL A 56 -24.10 -19.65 -5.88
CA VAL A 56 -23.06 -19.61 -4.84
C VAL A 56 -22.75 -18.15 -4.54
N PHE A 57 -22.93 -17.77 -3.28
CA PHE A 57 -22.66 -16.43 -2.76
C PHE A 57 -21.59 -16.54 -1.68
N ALA A 58 -20.52 -15.77 -1.82
CA ALA A 58 -19.39 -15.80 -0.89
C ALA A 58 -18.92 -14.39 -0.58
N THR A 59 -18.41 -14.20 0.63
CA THR A 59 -17.79 -12.95 1.06
C THR A 59 -16.39 -13.19 1.58
N VAL A 60 -15.44 -12.36 1.17
CA VAL A 60 -14.04 -12.47 1.59
C VAL A 60 -13.62 -11.14 2.21
N PRO A 61 -13.19 -11.12 3.49
CA PRO A 61 -12.63 -9.91 4.08
C PRO A 61 -11.29 -9.58 3.42
N LEU A 62 -11.06 -8.30 3.16
CA LEU A 62 -9.83 -7.79 2.57
C LEU A 62 -9.12 -6.87 3.57
N PRO A 63 -7.78 -6.81 3.52
CA PRO A 63 -7.04 -5.76 4.19
C PRO A 63 -7.55 -4.38 3.77
N THR A 64 -7.47 -3.43 4.69
CA THR A 64 -7.87 -2.04 4.47
C THR A 64 -6.72 -1.10 4.78
N ASP A 65 -6.84 0.14 4.32
CA ASP A 65 -5.86 1.19 4.57
C ASP A 65 -5.95 1.67 6.03
N TRP A 66 -4.78 1.82 6.67
CA TRP A 66 -4.62 2.40 8.01
C TRP A 66 -3.54 3.49 7.95
N ALA A 67 -3.41 4.31 9.00
CA ALA A 67 -2.45 5.42 8.99
C ALA A 67 -1.01 4.95 8.72
N GLU A 68 -0.66 3.76 9.18
CA GLU A 68 0.67 3.16 9.06
C GLU A 68 0.82 2.27 7.81
N GLN A 69 -0.30 1.83 7.21
CA GLN A 69 -0.34 0.77 6.20
C GLN A 69 -1.18 1.15 4.98
N HIS A 70 -0.61 1.01 3.78
CA HIS A 70 -1.33 1.17 2.52
C HIS A 70 -1.61 -0.18 1.85
N VAL A 71 -2.79 -0.33 1.25
CA VAL A 71 -3.27 -1.56 0.62
C VAL A 71 -3.68 -1.30 -0.83
N GLU A 72 -3.08 -2.04 -1.76
CA GLU A 72 -3.36 -1.93 -3.20
C GLU A 72 -3.68 -3.31 -3.80
N ILE A 73 -4.72 -3.42 -4.63
CA ILE A 73 -4.97 -4.61 -5.45
C ILE A 73 -4.07 -4.54 -6.68
N VAL A 74 -3.14 -5.48 -6.80
CA VAL A 74 -2.14 -5.50 -7.88
C VAL A 74 -2.41 -6.56 -8.95
N ASN A 75 -3.31 -7.50 -8.69
CA ASN A 75 -3.75 -8.48 -9.69
C ASN A 75 -5.14 -9.02 -9.35
N GLU A 76 -5.89 -9.41 -10.38
CA GLU A 76 -7.17 -10.09 -10.25
C GLU A 76 -7.20 -11.32 -11.16
N GLU A 77 -7.65 -12.45 -10.62
CA GLU A 77 -7.78 -13.71 -11.35
C GLU A 77 -9.18 -14.30 -11.10
N THR A 78 -9.99 -14.33 -12.14
CA THR A 78 -11.38 -14.81 -12.09
C THR A 78 -11.60 -15.95 -13.09
N SER A 79 -12.53 -16.85 -12.75
CA SER A 79 -13.04 -17.85 -13.69
C SER A 79 -14.33 -17.36 -14.39
N PRO A 80 -14.69 -17.92 -15.57
CA PRO A 80 -15.94 -17.59 -16.27
C PRO A 80 -17.24 -17.83 -15.46
N HIS A 81 -17.18 -18.62 -14.39
CA HIS A 81 -18.33 -18.91 -13.51
C HIS A 81 -18.73 -17.74 -12.60
N VAL A 82 -17.85 -16.74 -12.46
CA VAL A 82 -18.11 -15.55 -11.64
C VAL A 82 -19.06 -14.63 -12.40
N GLY A 83 -20.24 -14.41 -11.84
CA GLY A 83 -21.25 -13.51 -12.42
C GLY A 83 -21.07 -12.07 -11.99
N SER A 84 -20.72 -11.84 -10.73
CA SER A 84 -20.38 -10.51 -10.23
C SER A 84 -19.37 -10.55 -9.08
N ILE A 85 -18.60 -9.47 -8.98
CA ILE A 85 -17.75 -9.15 -7.83
C ILE A 85 -18.11 -7.72 -7.42
N GLU A 86 -18.40 -7.52 -6.14
CA GLU A 86 -18.67 -6.22 -5.54
C GLU A 86 -17.73 -6.00 -4.36
N PHE A 87 -17.29 -4.76 -4.18
CA PHE A 87 -16.51 -4.36 -3.02
C PHE A 87 -17.35 -3.44 -2.15
N ARG A 88 -17.43 -3.75 -0.86
CA ARG A 88 -18.14 -2.92 0.11
C ARG A 88 -17.34 -2.77 1.39
N GLU A 89 -17.61 -1.71 2.12
CA GLU A 89 -17.11 -1.55 3.48
C GLU A 89 -18.15 -2.05 4.48
N VAL A 90 -17.69 -2.73 5.53
CA VAL A 90 -18.52 -3.26 6.62
C VAL A 90 -17.95 -2.77 7.95
N ASP A 91 -18.84 -2.40 8.88
CA ASP A 91 -18.56 -2.09 10.29
C ASP A 91 -17.25 -1.34 10.56
N GLY A 92 -17.19 -0.07 10.16
CA GLY A 92 -16.12 0.84 10.61
C GLY A 92 -14.80 0.74 9.84
N GLY A 93 -14.80 0.17 8.62
CA GLY A 93 -13.70 0.34 7.66
C GLY A 93 -13.12 -0.95 7.08
N VAL A 94 -13.68 -2.11 7.38
CA VAL A 94 -13.21 -3.38 6.79
C VAL A 94 -13.73 -3.48 5.36
N LYS A 95 -12.82 -3.56 4.38
CA LYS A 95 -13.16 -3.85 2.99
C LYS A 95 -13.56 -5.32 2.86
N GLN A 96 -14.64 -5.60 2.15
CA GLN A 96 -15.16 -6.94 1.89
C GLN A 96 -15.43 -7.11 0.40
N MET A 97 -14.91 -8.17 -0.17
CA MET A 97 -15.26 -8.64 -1.51
C MET A 97 -16.49 -9.56 -1.41
N VAL A 98 -17.48 -9.32 -2.23
CA VAL A 98 -18.71 -10.11 -2.37
C VAL A 98 -18.72 -10.72 -3.77
N VAL A 99 -18.87 -12.04 -3.85
CA VAL A 99 -18.78 -12.79 -5.11
C VAL A 99 -20.05 -13.61 -5.30
N LEU A 100 -20.67 -13.46 -6.48
CA LEU A 100 -21.77 -14.30 -6.93
C LEU A 100 -21.32 -15.18 -8.10
N MET A 101 -21.55 -16.49 -7.98
CA MET A 101 -21.33 -17.47 -9.04
C MET A 101 -22.68 -18.14 -9.36
N PRO A 102 -23.39 -17.68 -10.43
CA PRO A 102 -24.75 -18.15 -10.73
C PRO A 102 -24.83 -19.65 -10.96
N ARG A 103 -23.80 -20.24 -11.57
CA ARG A 103 -23.72 -21.66 -11.88
C ARG A 103 -22.28 -22.15 -11.97
N ILE A 104 -22.02 -23.32 -11.40
CA ILE A 104 -20.77 -24.08 -11.56
C ILE A 104 -21.20 -25.51 -11.90
N ASN A 105 -20.77 -26.07 -13.04
CA ASN A 105 -21.15 -27.44 -13.37
C ASN A 105 -20.36 -28.46 -12.54
N ALA A 106 -20.85 -29.69 -12.50
CA ALA A 106 -20.17 -30.76 -11.77
C ALA A 106 -18.74 -30.97 -12.30
N GLY A 107 -17.76 -31.00 -11.40
CA GLY A 107 -16.35 -31.18 -11.73
C GLY A 107 -15.61 -29.90 -12.10
N GLU A 108 -16.30 -28.77 -12.29
CA GLU A 108 -15.66 -27.49 -12.60
C GLU A 108 -15.17 -26.76 -11.34
N GLU A 109 -14.21 -25.86 -11.54
CA GLU A 109 -13.71 -24.95 -10.52
C GLU A 109 -14.09 -23.50 -10.86
N ALA A 110 -14.64 -22.80 -9.87
CA ALA A 110 -14.77 -21.36 -9.91
C ALA A 110 -13.74 -20.70 -9.00
N LYS A 111 -13.14 -19.59 -9.45
CA LYS A 111 -12.18 -18.82 -8.66
C LYS A 111 -12.43 -17.32 -8.78
N ALA A 112 -12.22 -16.63 -7.68
CA ALA A 112 -12.13 -15.17 -7.58
C ALA A 112 -11.01 -14.86 -6.61
N LEU A 113 -9.84 -14.51 -7.15
CA LEU A 113 -8.61 -14.28 -6.39
C LEU A 113 -8.07 -12.88 -6.70
N LEU A 114 -7.56 -12.23 -5.67
CA LEU A 114 -6.92 -10.93 -5.71
C LEU A 114 -5.50 -11.09 -5.18
N THR A 115 -4.54 -10.49 -5.85
CA THR A 115 -3.23 -10.25 -5.25
C THR A 115 -3.24 -8.84 -4.68
N VAL A 116 -2.95 -8.72 -3.39
CA VAL A 116 -2.95 -7.46 -2.65
C VAL A 116 -1.53 -7.16 -2.21
N ALA A 117 -1.03 -5.98 -2.55
CA ALA A 117 0.20 -5.43 -1.99
C ALA A 117 -0.14 -4.66 -0.71
N VAL A 118 0.55 -4.99 0.37
CA VAL A 118 0.44 -4.32 1.66
C VAL A 118 1.79 -3.69 1.96
N THR A 119 1.84 -2.37 2.02
CA THR A 119 3.05 -1.62 2.35
C THR A 119 2.87 -0.91 3.67
#